data_AF-A0A931DLT4-F1
#
_entry.id   AF-A0A931DLT4-F1
#
_cell.length_a   1.000
_cell.length_b   1.000
_cell.length_c   1.000
_cell.angle_alpha   90.00
_cell.angle_beta   90.00
_cell.angle_gamma   90.00
#
_symmetry.space_group_name_H-M   'P 1'
#
loop_
_entity.id
_entity.type
_entity.pdbx_description
1 polymer ?
#
loop_
_entity_poly.entity_id
_entity_poly.type
_entity_poly.pdbx_seq_one_letter_code
_entity_poly.pdbx_strand_id
1 'polypeptide(L)'
;MKDRTTQTNRLAALGAHLSARGYEVDLIEQGLRVINTQVTPNTTVTITCRARPEDGGRRWFFTTSGDPVAEAGRVIDAGVDIMSRLADRDHHSGEAAQ
;
A
#
# COMPACT_ATOMS: atom_id res chain seq x y z
N MET A 1 1.33 -22.49 2.81
CA MET A 1 2.63 -21.79 2.62
C MET A 1 2.76 -21.08 1.27
N LYS A 2 2.06 -21.50 0.20
CA LYS A 2 2.14 -20.87 -1.14
C LYS A 2 1.63 -19.41 -1.16
N ASP A 3 0.70 -19.10 -0.27
CA ASP A 3 0.01 -17.81 -0.20
C ASP A 3 0.91 -16.63 0.21
N ARG A 4 1.88 -16.90 1.09
CA ARG A 4 2.80 -15.89 1.62
C ARG A 4 3.83 -15.48 0.56
N THR A 5 4.39 -16.43 -0.19
CA THR A 5 5.38 -16.14 -1.24
C THR A 5 4.77 -15.33 -2.39
N THR A 6 3.55 -15.66 -2.83
CA THR A 6 2.85 -14.87 -3.86
C THR A 6 2.46 -13.48 -3.37
N GLN A 7 2.19 -13.33 -2.07
CA GLN A 7 1.88 -12.05 -1.45
C GLN A 7 3.11 -11.15 -1.39
N THR A 8 4.25 -11.69 -0.96
CA THR A 8 5.54 -11.00 -0.99
C THR A 8 5.92 -10.57 -2.41
N ASN A 9 5.67 -11.42 -3.42
CA ASN A 9 6.01 -11.11 -4.80
C ASN A 9 5.20 -9.91 -5.37
N ARG A 10 3.91 -9.83 -5.04
CA ARG A 10 3.04 -8.71 -5.45
C ARG A 10 3.39 -7.41 -4.73
N LEU A 11 3.68 -7.49 -3.43
CA LEU A 11 4.14 -6.33 -2.66
C LEU A 11 5.50 -5.84 -3.16
N ALA A 12 6.40 -6.75 -3.52
CA ALA A 12 7.68 -6.39 -4.13
C ALA A 12 7.51 -5.74 -5.51
N ALA A 13 6.60 -6.22 -6.35
CA ALA A 13 6.28 -5.60 -7.63
C ALA A 13 5.69 -4.19 -7.45
N LEU A 14 4.80 -4.01 -6.48
CA LEU A 14 4.26 -2.69 -6.12
C LEU A 14 5.36 -1.75 -5.62
N GLY A 15 6.25 -2.27 -4.76
CA GLY A 15 7.41 -1.56 -4.26
C GLY A 15 8.32 -1.10 -5.40
N ALA A 16 8.69 -2.00 -6.31
CA ALA A 16 9.52 -1.67 -7.47
C ALA A 16 8.88 -0.59 -8.36
N HIS A 17 7.57 -0.66 -8.56
CA HIS A 17 6.83 0.33 -9.35
C HIS A 17 6.81 1.72 -8.70
N LEU A 18 6.67 1.79 -7.38
CA LEU A 18 6.70 3.04 -6.61
C LEU A 18 8.12 3.60 -6.49
N SER A 19 9.11 2.73 -6.28
CA SER A 19 10.53 3.10 -6.25
C SER A 19 11.01 3.69 -7.57
N ALA A 20 10.57 3.13 -8.70
CA ALA A 20 10.84 3.69 -10.03
C ALA A 20 10.27 5.11 -10.22
N ARG A 21 9.31 5.54 -9.40
CA ARG A 21 8.69 6.86 -9.44
C ARG A 21 9.29 7.84 -8.41
N GLY A 22 10.29 7.40 -7.64
CA GLY A 22 10.98 8.23 -6.64
C GLY A 22 10.42 8.14 -5.22
N TYR A 23 9.52 7.18 -4.95
CA TYR A 23 9.07 6.90 -3.57
C TYR A 23 10.01 5.92 -2.89
N GLU A 24 10.27 6.13 -1.60
CA GLU A 24 11.02 5.16 -0.82
C GLU A 24 10.08 4.03 -0.38
N VAL A 25 10.50 2.79 -0.56
CA VAL A 25 9.69 1.61 -0.26
C VAL A 25 10.47 0.64 0.60
N ASP A 26 9.82 0.13 1.64
CA ASP A 26 10.40 -0.78 2.60
C ASP A 26 9.44 -1.97 2.79
N LEU A 27 9.91 -3.16 2.43
CA LEU A 27 9.13 -4.38 2.54
C LEU A 27 9.36 -5.00 3.93
N ILE A 28 8.39 -4.83 4.81
CA ILE A 28 8.42 -5.34 6.19
C ILE A 28 7.54 -6.58 6.36
N GLU A 29 7.69 -7.31 7.46
CA GLU A 29 6.87 -8.49 7.75
C GLU A 29 5.37 -8.19 7.82
N GLN A 30 5.01 -6.95 8.20
CA GLN A 30 3.62 -6.51 8.28
C GLN A 30 3.03 -6.08 6.92
N GLY A 31 3.86 -5.85 5.88
CA GLY A 31 3.40 -5.34 4.58
C GLY A 31 4.45 -4.53 3.81
N LEU A 32 4.01 -3.73 2.85
CA LEU A 32 4.84 -2.78 2.11
C LEU A 32 4.64 -1.38 2.70
N ARG A 33 5.69 -0.81 3.28
CA ARG A 33 5.72 0.57 3.74
C ARG A 33 6.24 1.45 2.60
N VAL A 34 5.52 2.53 2.31
CA VAL A 34 5.83 3.50 1.26
C VAL A 34 5.98 4.86 1.92
N ILE A 35 7.12 5.49 1.71
CA ILE A 35 7.51 6.77 2.29
C ILE A 35 7.66 7.77 1.14
N ASN A 36 6.85 8.81 1.17
CA ASN A 36 6.97 9.96 0.30
C ASN A 36 7.94 10.96 0.95
N THR A 37 9.18 10.98 0.47
CA THR A 37 10.23 11.92 0.88
C THR A 37 10.19 13.22 0.06
N GLN A 38 9.29 13.32 -0.93
CA GLN A 38 9.16 14.50 -1.78
C GLN A 38 8.31 15.61 -1.13
N VAL A 39 7.57 15.29 -0.08
CA VAL A 39 6.73 16.23 0.69
C VAL A 39 7.26 16.36 2.11
N THR A 40 7.09 17.54 2.73
CA THR A 40 7.52 17.79 4.11
C THR A 40 6.32 18.29 4.94
N PRO A 41 5.95 17.62 6.04
CA PRO A 41 6.60 16.43 6.61
C PRO A 41 6.43 15.17 5.74
N ASN A 42 7.42 14.28 5.78
CA ASN A 42 7.41 13.04 4.98
C ASN A 42 6.14 12.24 5.25
N THR A 43 5.38 11.93 4.19
CA THR A 43 4.15 11.16 4.33
C THR A 43 4.46 9.67 4.21
N THR A 44 4.05 8.86 5.18
CA THR A 44 4.26 7.40 5.15
C THR A 44 2.93 6.67 5.14
N VAL A 45 2.80 5.67 4.26
CA VAL A 45 1.65 4.75 4.24
C VAL A 45 2.14 3.30 4.27
N THR A 46 1.52 2.51 5.14
CA THR A 46 1.77 1.07 5.21
C THR A 46 0.64 0.35 4.51
N ILE A 47 1.01 -0.48 3.55
CA ILE A 47 0.09 -1.28 2.74
C ILE A 47 0.22 -2.72 3.15
N THR A 48 -0.87 -3.30 3.60
CA THR A 48 -0.95 -4.72 3.96
C THR A 48 -1.72 -5.47 2.90
N CYS A 49 -1.40 -6.73 2.68
CA CYS A 49 -2.17 -7.58 1.80
C CYS A 49 -2.91 -8.60 2.65
N ARG A 50 -4.24 -8.59 2.60
CA ARG A 50 -5.08 -9.51 3.38
C ARG A 50 -6.15 -10.12 2.48
N ALA A 51 -6.58 -11.34 2.80
CA ALA A 51 -7.72 -11.94 2.12
C ALA A 51 -8.99 -11.26 2.61
N ARG A 52 -9.80 -10.77 1.68
CA ARG A 52 -11.12 -10.22 1.99
C ARG A 52 -12.14 -11.35 1.86
N PRO A 53 -12.74 -11.84 2.96
CA PRO A 53 -13.70 -12.95 2.88
C PRO A 53 -14.94 -12.57 2.07
N GLU A 54 -15.30 -11.28 2.07
CA GLU A 54 -16.44 -10.74 1.32
C GLU A 54 -16.27 -10.81 -0.20
N ASP A 55 -15.04 -10.88 -0.69
CA ASP A 55 -14.69 -10.89 -2.11
C ASP A 55 -14.35 -12.31 -2.61
N GLY A 56 -14.96 -13.33 -1.98
CA GLY A 56 -14.72 -14.74 -2.33
C GLY A 56 -13.31 -15.24 -1.98
N GLY A 57 -12.66 -14.63 -1.00
CA GLY A 57 -11.28 -14.97 -0.59
C GLY A 57 -10.19 -14.35 -1.46
N ARG A 58 -10.54 -13.42 -2.35
CA ARG A 58 -9.55 -12.64 -3.10
C ARG A 58 -8.71 -11.79 -2.15
N ARG A 59 -7.42 -11.68 -2.46
CA ARG A 59 -6.51 -10.83 -1.70
C ARG A 59 -6.62 -9.41 -2.18
N TRP A 60 -6.66 -8.49 -1.24
CA TRP A 60 -6.74 -7.05 -1.46
C TRP A 60 -5.61 -6.35 -0.72
N PHE A 61 -5.20 -5.21 -1.25
CA PHE A 61 -4.32 -4.27 -0.58
C PHE A 61 -5.15 -3.36 0.31
N PHE A 62 -4.71 -3.20 1.55
CA PHE A 62 -5.33 -2.36 2.55
C PHE A 62 -4.31 -1.35 3.06
N THR A 63 -4.75 -0.11 3.26
CA THR A 63 -3.94 0.92 3.91
C THR A 63 -3.93 0.73 5.43
N THR A 64 -3.07 1.49 6.13
CA THR A 64 -3.05 1.50 7.60
C THR A 64 -4.38 1.90 8.23
N SER A 65 -5.23 2.63 7.50
CA SER A 65 -6.57 3.03 7.93
C SER A 65 -7.61 1.92 7.79
N GLY A 66 -7.24 0.74 7.26
CA GLY A 66 -8.16 -0.35 6.96
C GLY A 66 -8.93 -0.17 5.64
N ASP A 67 -8.61 0.89 4.91
CA ASP A 67 -9.29 1.25 3.67
C ASP A 67 -8.82 0.36 2.51
N PRO A 68 -9.73 -0.28 1.76
CA PRO A 68 -9.36 -1.08 0.61
C PRO A 68 -8.80 -0.18 -0.50
N VAL A 69 -7.66 -0.58 -1.05
CA VAL A 69 -7.00 0.13 -2.17
C VAL A 69 -7.44 -0.53 -3.48
N ALA A 70 -7.02 -1.76 -3.69
CA ALA A 70 -7.28 -2.53 -4.89
C ALA A 70 -7.03 -4.03 -4.66
N GLU A 71 -7.51 -4.87 -5.57
CA GLU A 71 -7.20 -6.30 -5.57
C GLU A 71 -5.68 -6.52 -5.73
N ALA A 72 -5.14 -7.53 -5.04
CA ALA A 72 -3.71 -7.84 -5.01
C ALA A 72 -3.11 -8.17 -6.39
N GLY A 73 -3.96 -8.51 -7.38
CA GLY A 73 -3.56 -8.69 -8.77
C GLY A 73 -3.34 -7.38 -9.54
N ARG A 74 -3.92 -6.26 -9.08
CA ARG A 74 -3.88 -4.96 -9.75
C ARG A 74 -2.81 -4.05 -9.14
N VAL A 75 -1.55 -4.43 -9.32
CA VAL A 75 -0.40 -3.68 -8.80
C VAL A 75 -0.36 -2.25 -9.34
N ILE A 76 -0.73 -2.05 -10.61
CA ILE A 76 -0.73 -0.72 -11.24
C ILE A 76 -1.82 0.17 -10.66
N ASP A 77 -3.08 -0.29 -10.61
CA ASP A 77 -4.18 0.46 -9.99
C ASP A 77 -3.89 0.77 -8.52
N ALA A 78 -3.38 -0.22 -7.78
CA ALA A 78 -2.98 -0.02 -6.38
C ALA A 78 -1.92 1.08 -6.25
N GLY A 79 -0.90 1.06 -7.11
CA GLY A 79 0.13 2.08 -7.13
C GLY A 79 -0.44 3.48 -7.37
N VAL A 80 -1.35 3.63 -8.34
CA VAL A 80 -2.03 4.91 -8.66
C VAL A 80 -2.80 5.43 -7.45
N ASP A 81 -3.63 4.60 -6.83
CA ASP A 81 -4.43 4.98 -5.66
C ASP A 81 -3.55 5.38 -4.46
N ILE A 82 -2.47 4.64 -4.21
CA ILE A 82 -1.51 4.94 -3.14
C ILE A 82 -0.84 6.30 -3.37
N MET A 83 -0.41 6.62 -4.59
CA MET A 83 0.20 7.93 -4.87
C MET A 83 -0.82 9.05 -4.72
N SER A 84 -2.05 8.87 -5.18
CA SER A 84 -3.14 9.84 -4.97
C SER A 84 -3.37 10.07 -3.48
N ARG A 85 -3.39 9.02 -2.66
CA ARG A 85 -3.51 9.11 -1.20
C ARG A 85 -2.31 9.79 -0.54
N LEU A 86 -1.10 9.54 -1.03
CA LEU A 86 0.12 10.20 -0.54
C LEU A 86 0.15 11.69 -0.92
N ALA A 87 -0.49 12.08 -2.02
CA ALA A 87 -0.68 13.48 -2.41
C ALA A 87 -1.81 14.14 -1.60
N ASP A 88 -2.89 13.41 -1.28
CA ASP A 88 -4.04 13.91 -0.53
C ASP A 88 -3.81 13.98 0.99
N ARG A 89 -3.01 13.06 1.57
CA ARG A 89 -2.64 13.08 3.01
C ARG A 89 -1.77 14.26 3.42
N ASP A 90 -1.21 15.01 2.47
CA ASP A 90 -0.69 16.37 2.73
C ASP A 90 -1.77 17.26 3.38
N HIS A 91 -3.05 17.03 3.06
CA HIS A 91 -4.19 17.77 3.56
C HIS A 91 -4.88 17.15 4.79
N HIS A 92 -4.75 15.84 5.01
CA HIS A 92 -5.57 15.08 5.97
C HIS A 92 -4.79 14.50 7.16
N SER A 93 -3.64 15.08 7.52
CA SER A 93 -2.94 14.78 8.79
C SER A 93 -3.72 15.37 9.99
N GLY A 94 -4.92 14.85 10.22
CA GLY A 94 -5.81 15.35 11.25
C GLY A 94 -7.03 14.50 11.50
N GLU A 95 -7.04 13.19 11.25
CA GLU A 95 -8.09 12.33 11.80
C GLU A 95 -7.66 10.87 11.88
N ALA A 96 -7.17 10.47 13.05
CA ALA A 96 -7.12 9.08 13.48
C ALA A 96 -7.29 9.04 15.00
N ALA A 97 -8.55 9.00 15.44
CA ALA A 97 -8.94 8.48 16.74
C ALA A 97 -10.37 7.96 16.65
N GLN A 98 -10.52 6.65 16.47
CA GLN A 98 -11.70 5.90 16.90
C GLN A 98 -11.21 4.75 17.76
#